data_AF-A0A955Z6I5-F1
#
_entry.id   AF-A0A955Z6I5-F1
#
_cell.length_a   1.000
_cell.length_b   1.000
_cell.length_c   1.000
_cell.angle_alpha   90.00
_cell.angle_beta   90.00
_cell.angle_gamma   90.00
#
_symmetry.space_group_name_H-M   'P 1'
#
loop_
_entity.id
_entity.type
_entity.pdbx_description
1 polymer ?
#
loop_
_entity_poly.entity_id
_entity_poly.type
_entity_poly.pdbx_seq_one_letter_code
_entity_poly.pdbx_strand_id
1 'polypeptide(L)'
;MKALIALSLLGITALPFSQAGSRAPAASPAIDDGAPDGGLVTMWLLDGVTDSISLNTGEPASVVRQHELRNRDGQLDFGGYYPGEFTVGIQGGESGRIVDLGAESELSERYSFEETVGGGQGFASIHFADGAIRIRAGAGSVPGQKCAEALAVFAEEPRGNHAPIRLDHVYLVRIVDRHDEEYELLAKLHVVGYQPGQSVTVRWQRLER
;
A
#
# COMPACT_ATOMS: atom_id res chain seq x y z
N MET A 1 4.65 75.36 -42.71
CA MET A 1 4.46 74.37 -41.65
C MET A 1 5.67 73.44 -41.63
N LYS A 2 6.66 73.71 -40.76
CA LYS A 2 7.81 72.84 -40.46
C LYS A 2 8.20 73.15 -39.01
N ALA A 3 7.95 72.23 -38.10
CA ALA A 3 8.36 72.32 -36.70
C ALA A 3 9.63 71.48 -36.51
N LEU A 4 10.65 72.10 -35.92
CA LEU A 4 11.92 71.51 -35.53
C LEU A 4 11.85 71.35 -34.00
N ILE A 5 11.95 70.14 -33.46
CA ILE A 5 12.08 69.91 -32.01
C ILE A 5 13.39 69.18 -31.76
N ALA A 6 14.17 69.78 -30.86
CA ALA A 6 15.53 69.42 -30.51
C ALA A 6 15.61 68.12 -29.70
N LEU A 7 16.61 67.31 -30.05
CA LEU A 7 16.94 66.04 -29.40
C LEU A 7 17.86 66.32 -28.19
N SER A 8 17.45 65.89 -27.00
CA SER A 8 18.26 65.96 -25.78
C SER A 8 18.91 64.60 -25.52
N LEU A 9 20.25 64.55 -25.48
CA LEU A 9 21.02 63.38 -25.06
C LEU A 9 21.07 63.32 -23.53
N LEU A 10 20.65 62.20 -22.96
CA LEU A 10 20.94 61.81 -21.57
C LEU A 10 21.87 60.60 -21.60
N GLY A 11 23.09 60.79 -21.13
CA GLY A 11 24.07 59.73 -20.90
C GLY A 11 23.73 58.97 -19.62
N ILE A 12 23.65 57.64 -19.72
CA ILE A 12 23.50 56.74 -18.58
C ILE A 12 24.86 56.09 -18.33
N THR A 13 25.47 56.41 -17.19
CA THR A 13 26.65 55.72 -16.65
C THR A 13 26.22 54.38 -16.04
N ALA A 14 26.72 53.27 -16.58
CA ALA A 14 26.51 51.92 -16.06
C ALA A 14 27.46 51.65 -14.87
N LEU A 15 26.92 51.18 -13.75
CA LEU A 15 27.69 50.61 -12.65
C LEU A 15 27.89 49.09 -12.89
N PRO A 16 29.04 48.51 -12.49
CA PRO A 16 29.28 47.08 -12.62
C PRO A 16 28.44 46.29 -11.61
N PHE A 17 27.59 45.39 -12.10
CA PHE A 17 26.92 44.36 -11.29
C PHE A 17 27.94 43.29 -10.89
N SER A 18 28.15 43.11 -9.59
CA SER A 18 28.92 42.00 -9.03
C SER A 18 28.13 40.70 -9.19
N GLN A 19 28.65 39.74 -9.95
CA GLN A 19 28.11 38.37 -10.01
C GLN A 19 28.35 37.67 -8.66
N ALA A 20 27.33 37.64 -7.82
CA ALA A 20 27.27 36.66 -6.75
C ALA A 20 27.09 35.27 -7.39
N GLY A 21 28.10 34.42 -7.27
CA GLY A 21 28.07 33.06 -7.77
C GLY A 21 26.92 32.28 -7.13
N SER A 22 25.87 32.02 -7.91
CA SER A 22 24.82 31.07 -7.58
C SER A 22 25.45 29.67 -7.61
N ARG A 23 25.87 29.18 -6.44
CA ARG A 23 26.24 27.77 -6.27
C ARG A 23 24.96 26.96 -6.49
N ALA A 24 24.90 26.20 -7.58
CA ALA A 24 23.82 25.26 -7.81
C ALA A 24 23.64 24.39 -6.55
N PRO A 25 22.41 24.18 -6.06
CA PRO A 25 22.19 23.28 -4.95
C PRO A 25 22.75 21.91 -5.33
N ALA A 26 23.55 21.33 -4.44
CA ALA A 26 24.04 19.97 -4.59
C ALA A 26 22.83 19.06 -4.86
N ALA A 27 22.89 18.26 -5.91
CA ALA A 27 21.86 17.27 -6.20
C ALA A 27 21.64 16.45 -4.93
N SER A 28 20.42 16.50 -4.39
CA SER A 28 20.01 15.61 -3.32
C SER A 28 20.35 14.18 -3.76
N PRO A 29 20.92 13.34 -2.88
CA PRO A 29 21.10 11.93 -3.23
C PRO A 29 19.73 11.41 -3.67
N ALA A 30 19.68 10.82 -4.86
CA ALA A 30 18.51 10.08 -5.30
C ALA A 30 18.31 8.98 -4.24
N ILE A 31 17.25 9.12 -3.46
CA ILE A 31 16.75 8.00 -2.67
C ILE A 31 16.29 7.01 -3.74
N ASP A 32 16.87 5.82 -3.71
CA ASP A 32 16.32 4.69 -4.45
C ASP A 32 14.98 4.39 -3.79
N ASP A 33 13.92 5.07 -4.26
CA ASP A 33 12.56 4.95 -3.77
C ASP A 33 12.00 3.61 -4.30
N GLY A 34 12.64 2.50 -3.92
CA GLY A 34 12.17 1.15 -4.22
C GLY A 34 10.66 1.04 -3.99
N ALA A 35 10.01 0.17 -4.77
CA ALA A 35 8.56 0.03 -4.72
C ALA A 35 8.08 -0.03 -3.26
N PRO A 36 7.05 0.75 -2.88
CA PRO A 36 6.67 0.86 -1.49
C PRO A 36 6.30 -0.52 -0.93
N ASP A 37 6.97 -0.93 0.15
CA ASP A 37 6.68 -2.19 0.85
C ASP A 37 5.38 -2.12 1.67
N GLY A 38 4.65 -1.00 1.59
CA GLY A 38 3.38 -0.80 2.27
C GLY A 38 2.87 0.63 2.13
N GLY A 39 1.66 0.85 2.64
CA GLY A 39 1.02 2.16 2.55
C GLY A 39 -0.33 2.22 3.25
N LEU A 40 -0.99 3.36 3.08
CA LEU A 40 -2.36 3.60 3.51
C LEU A 40 -3.18 3.97 2.27
N VAL A 41 -4.26 3.25 2.01
CA VAL A 41 -5.09 3.47 0.83
C VAL A 41 -6.56 3.35 1.18
N THR A 42 -7.40 4.15 0.51
CA THR A 42 -8.85 4.05 0.61
C THR A 42 -9.41 3.58 -0.72
N MET A 43 -10.15 2.48 -0.70
CA MET A 43 -10.90 1.97 -1.83
C MET A 43 -12.36 2.38 -1.72
N TRP A 44 -12.99 2.71 -2.85
CA TRP A 44 -14.37 3.18 -2.92
C TRP A 44 -15.24 2.20 -3.70
N LEU A 45 -16.38 1.82 -3.13
CA LEU A 45 -17.32 0.91 -3.76
C LEU A 45 -17.94 1.60 -4.99
N LEU A 46 -18.08 0.85 -6.09
CA LEU A 46 -18.64 1.32 -7.36
C LEU A 46 -17.81 2.41 -8.07
N ASP A 47 -16.60 2.72 -7.59
CA ASP A 47 -15.62 3.50 -8.36
C ASP A 47 -14.66 2.54 -9.03
N GLY A 48 -14.93 2.21 -10.30
CA GLY A 48 -14.11 1.26 -11.05
C GLY A 48 -12.62 1.63 -11.18
N VAL A 49 -12.23 2.87 -10.85
CA VAL A 49 -10.82 3.27 -10.81
C VAL A 49 -10.19 2.97 -9.46
N THR A 50 -10.91 3.14 -8.35
CA THR A 50 -10.36 3.09 -6.99
C THR A 50 -10.93 1.99 -6.11
N ASP A 51 -11.77 1.09 -6.65
CA ASP A 51 -12.30 -0.07 -5.95
C ASP A 51 -11.26 -1.17 -5.70
N SER A 52 -10.09 -1.07 -6.33
CA SER A 52 -9.07 -2.11 -6.34
C SER A 52 -7.66 -1.51 -6.35
N ILE A 53 -6.70 -2.24 -5.76
CA ILE A 53 -5.30 -1.82 -5.64
C ILE A 53 -4.33 -2.91 -6.06
N SER A 54 -3.15 -2.46 -6.49
CA SER A 54 -1.96 -3.30 -6.62
C SER A 54 -1.25 -3.39 -5.27
N LEU A 55 -1.06 -4.60 -4.75
CA LEU A 55 -0.25 -4.85 -3.54
C LEU A 55 1.26 -4.86 -3.85
N ASN A 56 1.64 -4.75 -5.13
CA ASN A 56 3.04 -4.55 -5.52
C ASN A 56 3.46 -3.08 -5.49
N THR A 57 2.52 -2.16 -5.74
CA THR A 57 2.82 -0.72 -5.91
C THR A 57 2.03 0.21 -4.99
N GLY A 58 0.91 -0.26 -4.42
CA GLY A 58 -0.04 0.56 -3.66
C GLY A 58 -0.96 1.44 -4.50
N GLU A 59 -0.78 1.44 -5.83
CA GLU A 59 -1.57 2.24 -6.74
C GLU A 59 -2.93 1.59 -7.06
N PRO A 60 -3.91 2.39 -7.55
CA PRO A 60 -5.14 1.84 -8.08
C PRO A 60 -4.87 0.82 -9.20
N ALA A 61 -5.55 -0.32 -9.14
CA ALA A 61 -5.33 -1.45 -10.02
C ALA A 61 -5.91 -1.26 -11.42
N SER A 62 -6.89 -0.38 -11.55
CA SER A 62 -7.64 -0.18 -12.78
C SER A 62 -7.14 1.06 -13.53
N VAL A 63 -6.98 0.93 -14.84
CA VAL A 63 -6.60 2.03 -15.73
C VAL A 63 -7.61 2.20 -16.84
N VAL A 64 -7.86 3.45 -17.21
CA VAL A 64 -8.66 3.76 -18.41
C VAL A 64 -7.74 3.76 -19.62
N ARG A 65 -7.94 2.80 -20.53
CA ARG A 65 -7.22 2.71 -21.82
C ARG A 65 -8.22 2.50 -22.94
N GLN A 66 -8.09 3.28 -24.01
CA GLN A 66 -8.98 3.20 -25.18
C GLN A 66 -10.47 3.32 -24.81
N HIS A 67 -10.82 4.20 -23.86
CA HIS A 67 -12.18 4.40 -23.35
C HIS A 67 -12.77 3.18 -22.60
N GLU A 68 -11.96 2.19 -22.26
CA GLU A 68 -12.36 1.03 -21.46
C GLU A 68 -11.61 1.04 -20.12
N LEU A 69 -12.28 0.57 -19.09
CA LEU A 69 -11.66 0.25 -17.81
C LEU A 69 -11.00 -1.13 -17.92
N ARG A 70 -9.72 -1.22 -17.60
CA ARG A 70 -8.96 -2.47 -17.62
C ARG A 70 -8.19 -2.66 -16.33
N ASN A 71 -8.20 -3.89 -15.82
CA ASN A 71 -7.31 -4.30 -14.75
C ASN A 71 -5.86 -4.27 -15.28
N ARG A 72 -5.01 -3.46 -14.65
CA ARG A 72 -3.58 -3.36 -14.93
C ARG A 72 -2.82 -4.42 -14.15
N ASP A 73 -3.01 -4.42 -12.83
CA ASP A 73 -2.23 -5.20 -11.89
C ASP A 73 -2.90 -5.33 -10.51
N GLY A 74 -4.22 -5.43 -10.44
CA GLY A 74 -4.93 -5.53 -9.16
C GLY A 74 -4.76 -6.85 -8.45
N GLN A 75 -4.46 -6.80 -7.15
CA GLN A 75 -4.37 -7.97 -6.28
C GLN A 75 -5.41 -7.98 -5.16
N LEU A 76 -5.95 -6.81 -4.82
CA LEU A 76 -6.98 -6.64 -3.80
C LEU A 76 -8.12 -5.79 -4.36
N ASP A 77 -9.33 -6.30 -4.25
CA ASP A 77 -10.59 -5.65 -4.64
C ASP A 77 -11.49 -5.44 -3.41
N PHE A 78 -12.24 -4.34 -3.42
CA PHE A 78 -13.29 -4.03 -2.46
C PHE A 78 -14.66 -4.06 -3.12
N GLY A 79 -15.41 -5.13 -2.86
CA GLY A 79 -16.83 -5.19 -3.20
C GLY A 79 -17.18 -5.29 -4.68
N GLY A 80 -16.20 -5.40 -5.58
CA GLY A 80 -16.42 -5.60 -7.01
C GLY A 80 -16.94 -7.00 -7.33
N TYR A 81 -16.47 -8.01 -6.61
CA TYR A 81 -16.90 -9.41 -6.77
C TYR A 81 -17.91 -9.87 -5.69
N TYR A 82 -17.67 -9.48 -4.44
CA TYR A 82 -18.48 -9.86 -3.28
C TYR A 82 -18.81 -8.62 -2.45
N PRO A 83 -20.08 -8.17 -2.40
CA PRO A 83 -20.44 -6.94 -1.71
C PRO A 83 -20.03 -6.94 -0.23
N GLY A 84 -19.28 -5.93 0.19
CA GLY A 84 -18.82 -5.78 1.59
C GLY A 84 -17.65 -6.68 1.98
N GLU A 85 -17.01 -7.33 1.01
CA GLU A 85 -15.87 -8.22 1.22
C GLU A 85 -14.64 -7.76 0.44
N PHE A 86 -13.48 -8.20 0.91
CA PHE A 86 -12.26 -8.18 0.11
C PHE A 86 -12.25 -9.37 -0.83
N THR A 87 -11.70 -9.18 -2.04
CA THR A 87 -11.38 -10.28 -2.96
C THR A 87 -9.92 -10.19 -3.38
N VAL A 88 -9.23 -11.33 -3.45
CA VAL A 88 -7.81 -11.41 -3.83
C VAL A 88 -7.55 -12.41 -4.94
N GLY A 89 -6.41 -12.27 -5.64
CA GLY A 89 -6.06 -13.12 -6.78
C GLY A 89 -7.03 -12.92 -7.96
N ILE A 90 -7.32 -11.66 -8.28
CA ILE A 90 -8.31 -11.27 -9.29
C ILE A 90 -7.74 -11.26 -10.72
N GLN A 91 -6.42 -11.35 -10.88
CA GLN A 91 -5.79 -11.42 -12.20
C GLN A 91 -5.90 -12.81 -12.81
N GLY A 92 -5.93 -12.87 -14.15
CA GLY A 92 -5.91 -14.13 -14.86
C GLY A 92 -4.57 -14.84 -14.65
N GLY A 93 -4.57 -15.99 -13.97
CA GLY A 93 -3.35 -16.73 -13.64
C GLY A 93 -3.14 -16.83 -12.14
N GLU A 94 -3.48 -15.76 -11.44
CA GLU A 94 -3.34 -15.65 -10.00
C GLU A 94 -4.38 -16.51 -9.25
N SER A 95 -3.97 -17.04 -8.11
CA SER A 95 -4.81 -17.70 -7.11
C SER A 95 -4.50 -17.07 -5.76
N GLY A 96 -5.52 -16.47 -5.15
CA GLY A 96 -5.39 -15.74 -3.90
C GLY A 96 -6.02 -16.47 -2.72
N ARG A 97 -5.47 -16.24 -1.53
CA ARG A 97 -6.09 -16.58 -0.25
C ARG A 97 -5.97 -15.39 0.69
N ILE A 98 -7.07 -15.07 1.37
CA ILE A 98 -7.16 -14.05 2.40
C ILE A 98 -7.68 -14.68 3.70
N VAL A 99 -7.02 -14.38 4.82
CA VAL A 99 -7.35 -14.91 6.15
C VAL A 99 -7.51 -13.75 7.11
N ASP A 100 -8.66 -13.67 7.77
CA ASP A 100 -8.92 -12.77 8.88
C ASP A 100 -8.23 -13.33 10.14
N LEU A 101 -7.26 -12.59 10.68
CA LEU A 101 -6.55 -12.97 11.91
C LEU A 101 -7.32 -12.55 13.19
N GLY A 102 -8.34 -11.71 13.03
CA GLY A 102 -9.09 -11.07 14.12
C GLY A 102 -8.73 -9.60 14.30
N ALA A 103 -9.40 -8.99 15.28
CA ALA A 103 -9.11 -7.62 15.70
C ALA A 103 -7.77 -7.53 16.44
N GLU A 104 -7.13 -6.37 16.44
CA GLU A 104 -5.82 -6.22 17.09
C GLU A 104 -5.86 -6.49 18.60
N SER A 105 -6.94 -6.13 19.28
CA SER A 105 -7.13 -6.46 20.69
C SER A 105 -7.15 -7.97 20.94
N GLU A 106 -7.76 -8.74 20.02
CA GLU A 106 -7.81 -10.19 20.11
C GLU A 106 -6.44 -10.81 19.85
N LEU A 107 -5.66 -10.23 18.94
CA LEU A 107 -4.28 -10.64 18.70
C LEU A 107 -3.39 -10.34 19.92
N SER A 108 -3.54 -9.16 20.52
CA SER A 108 -2.83 -8.77 21.75
C SER A 108 -3.10 -9.75 22.90
N GLU A 109 -4.35 -10.12 23.12
CA GLU A 109 -4.74 -11.10 24.13
C GLU A 109 -4.19 -12.49 23.80
N ARG A 110 -4.35 -12.96 22.56
CA ARG A 110 -3.96 -14.31 22.13
C ARG A 110 -2.44 -14.51 22.17
N TYR A 111 -1.69 -13.48 21.83
CA TYR A 111 -0.23 -13.53 21.71
C TYR A 111 0.50 -12.80 22.85
N SER A 112 -0.23 -12.35 23.87
CA SER A 112 0.28 -11.76 25.10
C SER A 112 1.27 -10.60 24.87
N PHE A 113 1.03 -9.77 23.86
CA PHE A 113 1.81 -8.54 23.65
C PHE A 113 0.98 -7.32 24.04
N GLU A 114 1.64 -6.26 24.51
CA GLU A 114 0.96 -5.02 24.91
C GLU A 114 0.89 -4.05 23.73
N GLU A 115 -0.29 -3.48 23.47
CA GLU A 115 -0.48 -2.34 22.58
C GLU A 115 -0.20 -1.06 23.35
N THR A 116 0.94 -0.41 23.07
CA THR A 116 1.36 0.78 23.81
C THR A 116 0.91 2.10 23.17
N VAL A 117 0.64 2.14 21.85
CA VAL A 117 0.12 3.35 21.17
C VAL A 117 -0.72 2.99 19.95
N GLY A 118 -2.04 3.17 20.07
CA GLY A 118 -2.93 3.41 18.93
C GLY A 118 -3.24 2.24 18.00
N GLY A 119 -3.13 0.99 18.48
CA GLY A 119 -3.56 -0.18 17.70
C GLY A 119 -2.74 -0.30 16.42
N GLY A 120 -1.50 -0.74 16.55
CA GLY A 120 -0.69 -0.98 15.36
C GLY A 120 0.59 -1.74 15.62
N GLN A 121 0.86 -2.10 16.87
CA GLN A 121 2.06 -2.84 17.23
C GLN A 121 1.91 -4.31 16.84
N GLY A 122 0.73 -4.88 17.04
CA GLY A 122 0.31 -6.18 16.56
C GLY A 122 0.52 -6.27 15.05
N PHE A 123 -0.13 -5.39 14.28
CA PHE A 123 0.07 -5.30 12.83
C PHE A 123 1.54 -5.15 12.45
N ALA A 124 2.26 -4.19 13.02
CA ALA A 124 3.66 -3.94 12.68
C ALA A 124 4.57 -5.14 12.99
N SER A 125 4.27 -5.90 14.06
CA SER A 125 5.07 -7.05 14.48
C SER A 125 4.90 -8.29 13.62
N ILE A 126 3.86 -8.37 12.79
CA ILE A 126 3.64 -9.51 11.88
C ILE A 126 4.68 -9.48 10.76
N HIS A 127 5.47 -10.53 10.64
CA HIS A 127 6.50 -10.68 9.60
C HIS A 127 6.66 -12.15 9.22
N PHE A 128 7.26 -12.41 8.06
CA PHE A 128 7.67 -13.75 7.68
C PHE A 128 9.13 -13.97 8.13
N ALA A 129 9.39 -15.07 8.82
CA ALA A 129 10.73 -15.48 9.24
C ALA A 129 10.78 -16.98 9.51
N ASP A 130 11.90 -17.62 9.20
CA ASP A 130 12.11 -19.07 9.38
C ASP A 130 11.02 -19.92 8.70
N GLY A 131 10.55 -19.51 7.52
CA GLY A 131 9.51 -20.21 6.77
C GLY A 131 8.09 -20.10 7.36
N ALA A 132 7.86 -19.20 8.31
CA ALA A 132 6.57 -19.04 8.97
C ALA A 132 6.22 -17.56 9.19
N ILE A 133 4.92 -17.27 9.26
CA ILE A 133 4.44 -15.98 9.75
C ILE A 133 4.60 -15.95 11.27
N ARG A 134 5.25 -14.91 11.77
CA ARG A 134 5.52 -14.68 13.19
C ARG A 134 4.90 -13.36 13.63
N ILE A 135 4.53 -13.31 14.89
CA ILE A 135 4.00 -12.14 15.58
C ILE A 135 4.76 -11.97 16.90
N ARG A 136 4.85 -10.73 17.42
CA ARG A 136 5.50 -10.50 18.71
C ARG A 136 4.89 -11.40 19.80
N ALA A 137 5.74 -11.87 20.70
CA ALA A 137 5.33 -12.51 21.94
C ALA A 137 5.88 -11.67 23.09
N GLY A 138 5.03 -11.25 24.04
CA GLY A 138 5.44 -10.64 25.30
C GLY A 138 6.40 -9.44 25.22
N ALA A 139 6.78 -8.92 26.38
CA ALA A 139 7.90 -7.99 26.49
C ALA A 139 9.21 -8.78 26.43
N GLY A 140 9.96 -8.63 25.34
CA GLY A 140 11.35 -9.14 25.23
C GLY A 140 11.53 -10.50 24.56
N SER A 141 10.49 -11.14 24.02
CA SER A 141 10.67 -12.40 23.29
C SER A 141 11.03 -12.14 21.83
N VAL A 142 12.33 -12.22 21.55
CA VAL A 142 12.88 -12.36 20.20
C VAL A 142 13.50 -13.77 20.11
N PRO A 143 13.22 -14.56 19.06
CA PRO A 143 12.32 -14.27 17.94
C PRO A 143 10.84 -14.38 18.36
N GLY A 144 9.93 -13.59 17.74
CA GLY A 144 8.49 -13.62 18.02
C GLY A 144 7.88 -15.03 17.89
N GLN A 145 6.62 -15.26 18.22
CA GLN A 145 6.01 -16.59 18.12
C GLN A 145 5.32 -16.85 16.78
N LYS A 146 5.11 -18.12 16.42
CA LYS A 146 4.40 -18.49 15.19
C LYS A 146 2.94 -18.04 15.29
N CYS A 147 2.42 -17.43 14.23
CA CYS A 147 1.01 -17.13 14.10
C CYS A 147 0.28 -18.40 13.62
N ALA A 148 -0.51 -19.02 14.48
CA ALA A 148 -1.11 -20.33 14.20
C ALA A 148 -2.12 -20.27 13.04
N GLU A 149 -2.93 -19.21 13.00
CA GLU A 149 -3.97 -18.99 12.00
C GLU A 149 -3.37 -18.66 10.63
N ALA A 150 -2.17 -18.07 10.61
CA ALA A 150 -1.47 -17.75 9.38
C ALA A 150 -1.10 -18.98 8.55
N LEU A 151 -1.04 -20.18 9.14
CA LEU A 151 -0.86 -21.43 8.38
C LEU A 151 -1.98 -21.63 7.35
N ALA A 152 -3.19 -21.14 7.64
CA ALA A 152 -4.29 -21.21 6.71
C ALA A 152 -3.95 -20.49 5.41
N VAL A 153 -3.17 -19.40 5.40
CA VAL A 153 -2.86 -18.66 4.16
C VAL A 153 -2.06 -19.51 3.17
N PHE A 154 -1.37 -20.56 3.63
CA PHE A 154 -0.55 -21.46 2.80
C PHE A 154 -1.24 -22.75 2.38
N ALA A 155 -2.50 -22.99 2.74
CA ALA A 155 -3.16 -24.24 2.33
C ALA A 155 -3.40 -24.26 0.80
N GLU A 156 -3.25 -25.44 0.20
CA GLU A 156 -3.29 -25.61 -1.27
C GLU A 156 -4.70 -25.47 -1.90
N GLU A 157 -5.77 -25.54 -1.10
CA GLU A 157 -7.13 -25.46 -1.63
C GLU A 157 -7.54 -24.01 -1.97
N PRO A 158 -8.09 -23.75 -3.18
CA PRO A 158 -8.45 -22.41 -3.66
C PRO A 158 -9.63 -21.75 -2.94
N ARG A 159 -10.11 -22.33 -1.85
CA ARG A 159 -11.13 -21.71 -0.98
C ARG A 159 -10.49 -20.57 -0.18
N GLY A 160 -11.27 -19.50 0.03
CA GLY A 160 -10.85 -18.36 0.86
C GLY A 160 -10.15 -17.24 0.09
N ASN A 161 -10.48 -17.03 -1.19
CA ASN A 161 -10.03 -15.85 -1.96
C ASN A 161 -10.82 -14.58 -1.64
N HIS A 162 -11.77 -14.63 -0.71
CA HIS A 162 -12.54 -13.50 -0.22
C HIS A 162 -12.71 -13.57 1.29
N ALA A 163 -12.88 -12.41 1.92
CA ALA A 163 -13.12 -12.30 3.36
C ALA A 163 -14.03 -11.09 3.70
N PRO A 164 -14.98 -11.25 4.63
CA PRO A 164 -15.78 -10.14 5.13
C PRO A 164 -14.91 -9.05 5.74
N ILE A 165 -15.22 -7.79 5.43
CA ILE A 165 -14.50 -6.63 5.97
C ILE A 165 -15.02 -6.29 7.36
N ARG A 166 -14.10 -6.14 8.30
CA ARG A 166 -14.35 -5.74 9.68
C ARG A 166 -13.36 -4.66 10.07
N LEU A 167 -13.86 -3.60 10.69
CA LEU A 167 -13.02 -2.53 11.22
C LEU A 167 -12.07 -3.08 12.27
N ASP A 168 -10.84 -2.60 12.29
CA ASP A 168 -9.75 -3.00 13.22
C ASP A 168 -9.22 -4.43 13.03
N HIS A 169 -9.73 -5.17 12.04
CA HIS A 169 -9.23 -6.50 11.76
C HIS A 169 -7.94 -6.47 10.95
N VAL A 170 -7.07 -7.44 11.24
CA VAL A 170 -5.85 -7.71 10.48
C VAL A 170 -6.08 -8.92 9.57
N TYR A 171 -5.70 -8.79 8.30
CA TYR A 171 -5.81 -9.85 7.32
C TYR A 171 -4.43 -10.23 6.80
N LEU A 172 -4.25 -11.51 6.49
CA LEU A 172 -3.12 -12.00 5.69
C LEU A 172 -3.59 -12.36 4.29
N VAL A 173 -2.80 -11.96 3.31
CA VAL A 173 -3.02 -12.26 1.90
C VAL A 173 -1.83 -13.04 1.38
N ARG A 174 -2.12 -14.10 0.62
CA ARG A 174 -1.17 -14.82 -0.21
C ARG A 174 -1.72 -14.92 -1.62
N ILE A 175 -0.91 -14.56 -2.61
CA ILE A 175 -1.24 -14.77 -4.02
C ILE A 175 -0.09 -15.50 -4.67
N VAL A 176 -0.41 -16.49 -5.49
CA VAL A 176 0.52 -17.22 -6.36
C VAL A 176 0.04 -17.16 -7.79
N ASP A 177 0.92 -17.33 -8.77
CA ASP A 177 0.56 -17.40 -10.18
C ASP A 177 0.77 -18.83 -10.70
N ARG A 178 -0.24 -19.40 -11.35
CA ARG A 178 -0.13 -20.73 -11.97
C ARG A 178 0.77 -20.75 -13.22
N HIS A 179 1.08 -19.58 -13.77
CA HIS A 179 1.93 -19.41 -14.94
C HIS A 179 3.38 -19.03 -14.56
N ASP A 180 3.62 -18.66 -13.30
CA ASP A 180 4.93 -18.32 -12.75
C ASP A 180 5.05 -18.91 -11.33
N GLU A 181 5.75 -20.04 -11.22
CA GLU A 181 5.95 -20.75 -9.94
C GLU A 181 6.83 -19.97 -8.96
N GLU A 182 7.60 -18.98 -9.44
CA GLU A 182 8.42 -18.10 -8.60
C GLU A 182 7.60 -16.93 -8.05
N TYR A 183 6.43 -16.64 -8.64
CA TYR A 183 5.58 -15.55 -8.17
C TYR A 183 4.83 -15.95 -6.91
N GLU A 184 5.18 -15.28 -5.82
CA GLU A 184 4.42 -15.29 -4.58
C GLU A 184 4.38 -13.89 -3.98
N LEU A 185 3.17 -13.39 -3.78
CA LEU A 185 2.92 -12.15 -3.05
C LEU A 185 2.34 -12.49 -1.69
N LEU A 186 3.06 -12.10 -0.63
CA LEU A 186 2.56 -12.10 0.74
C LEU A 186 2.38 -10.68 1.22
N ALA A 187 1.22 -10.40 1.82
CA ALA A 187 0.92 -9.11 2.41
C ALA A 187 0.07 -9.25 3.66
N LYS A 188 0.12 -8.24 4.52
CA LYS A 188 -0.81 -8.03 5.63
C LYS A 188 -1.60 -6.75 5.41
N LEU A 189 -2.85 -6.75 5.84
CA LEU A 189 -3.77 -5.63 5.77
C LEU A 189 -4.31 -5.34 7.17
N HIS A 190 -4.50 -4.08 7.54
CA HIS A 190 -5.22 -3.64 8.74
C HIS A 190 -6.29 -2.63 8.32
N VAL A 191 -7.54 -2.94 8.64
CA VAL A 191 -8.67 -2.09 8.29
C VAL A 191 -8.77 -0.97 9.31
N VAL A 192 -8.27 0.22 8.95
CA VAL A 192 -8.28 1.39 9.83
C VAL A 192 -9.51 2.27 9.64
N GLY A 193 -10.28 2.05 8.57
CA GLY A 193 -11.55 2.72 8.33
C GLY A 193 -12.46 1.84 7.49
N TYR A 194 -13.75 1.76 7.83
CA TYR A 194 -14.72 1.03 7.04
C TYR A 194 -16.10 1.68 7.14
N GLN A 195 -16.64 2.07 6.00
CA GLN A 195 -18.01 2.53 5.85
C GLN A 195 -18.76 1.55 4.92
N PRO A 196 -19.60 0.66 5.47
CA PRO A 196 -20.30 -0.36 4.70
C PRO A 196 -21.06 0.24 3.51
N GLY A 197 -20.88 -0.36 2.34
CA GLY A 197 -21.53 0.11 1.10
C GLY A 197 -20.92 1.36 0.49
N GLN A 198 -19.79 1.88 1.01
CA GLN A 198 -19.17 3.11 0.51
C GLN A 198 -17.65 3.01 0.34
N SER A 199 -16.91 2.75 1.41
CA SER A 199 -15.44 2.81 1.35
C SER A 199 -14.77 1.96 2.41
N VAL A 200 -13.54 1.54 2.14
CA VAL A 200 -12.66 0.90 3.11
C VAL A 200 -11.26 1.52 3.03
N THR A 201 -10.70 1.86 4.18
CA THR A 201 -9.33 2.36 4.31
C THR A 201 -8.49 1.27 4.95
N VAL A 202 -7.45 0.85 4.24
CA VAL A 202 -6.53 -0.20 4.69
C VAL A 202 -5.12 0.34 4.79
N ARG A 203 -4.48 0.05 5.92
CA ARG A 203 -3.02 0.02 6.00
C ARG A 203 -2.57 -1.33 5.48
N TRP A 204 -1.61 -1.37 4.58
CA TRP A 204 -1.10 -2.61 4.00
C TRP A 204 0.43 -2.64 4.04
N GLN A 205 0.99 -3.84 4.05
CA GLN A 205 2.43 -4.05 3.97
C GLN A 205 2.73 -5.41 3.34
N ARG A 206 3.70 -5.47 2.42
CA ARG A 206 4.26 -6.72 1.92
C ARG A 206 5.10 -7.40 2.99
N LEU A 207 5.12 -8.72 2.93
CA LEU A 207 5.96 -9.55 3.78
C LEU A 207 7.03 -10.18 2.90
N GLU A 208 8.28 -9.77 3.10
CA GLU A 208 9.43 -10.37 2.43
C GLU A 208 9.66 -11.79 2.94
N ARG A 209 10.01 -12.71 2.03
CA ARG A 209 10.39 -14.09 2.37
C ARG A 209 11.87 -14.25 2.60
#